data_AF-A0A136M9V2-F1
#
_entry.id   AF-A0A136M9V2-F1
#
_cell.length_a   1.000
_cell.length_b   1.000
_cell.length_c   1.000
_cell.angle_alpha   90.00
_cell.angle_beta   90.00
_cell.angle_gamma   90.00
#
_symmetry.space_group_name_H-M   'P 1'
#
loop_
_entity.id
_entity.type
_entity.pdbx_description
1 polymer ?
#
loop_
_entity_poly.entity_id
_entity_poly.type
_entity_poly.pdbx_seq_one_letter_code
_entity_poly.pdbx_strand_id
1 'polypeptide(L)'
;MSKLKRLAGETALYGLGSIVPRMINFLQVPLHTINMFSESEYGEITKLYAYVAVVNIIYMFGMETAYFRFATKPGADPKRIFNLAQTSVIAISGSLSLLLLLFATPVSVALQASHPQFITWLVLTMFIDALVAIPFAQLRLQKKAFLFAITKIINVVLVLGLNYYFLKLNYDPAIGVGYVFLATLIANSLFIVFFIKTLLSCARSGIKRFRHKCSGMHIPL
;
A
#
# COMPACT_ATOMS: atom_id res chain seq x y z
N MET A 1 13.79 7.86 35.53
CA MET A 1 13.40 6.47 35.26
C MET A 1 14.64 5.65 34.93
N SER A 2 14.74 4.40 35.38
CA SER A 2 15.90 3.54 35.07
C SER A 2 16.02 3.29 33.55
N LYS A 3 17.25 3.16 33.04
CA LYS A 3 17.52 2.86 31.62
C LYS A 3 16.76 1.61 31.15
N LEU A 4 16.61 0.62 32.03
CA LEU A 4 15.80 -0.59 31.84
C LEU A 4 14.31 -0.29 31.64
N LYS A 5 13.71 0.60 32.45
CA LYS A 5 12.30 0.98 32.31
C LYS A 5 12.04 1.74 31.00
N ARG A 6 12.98 2.59 30.58
CA ARG A 6 12.91 3.27 29.27
C ARG A 6 13.01 2.27 28.11
N LEU A 7 13.96 1.34 28.18
CA LEU A 7 14.15 0.31 27.16
C LEU A 7 12.91 -0.61 27.05
N ALA A 8 12.37 -1.06 28.17
CA ALA A 8 11.15 -1.87 28.19
C ALA A 8 9.94 -1.12 27.61
N GLY A 9 9.79 0.17 27.93
CA GLY A 9 8.72 1.02 27.38
C GLY A 9 8.84 1.22 25.87
N GLU A 10 10.06 1.44 25.37
CA GLU A 10 10.31 1.52 23.92
C GLU A 10 10.01 0.17 23.25
N THR A 11 10.56 -0.93 23.74
CA THR A 11 10.30 -2.27 23.19
C THR A 11 8.81 -2.62 23.15
N ALA A 12 8.07 -2.31 24.22
CA ALA A 12 6.63 -2.53 24.26
C ALA A 12 5.91 -1.68 23.22
N LEU A 13 6.22 -0.39 23.10
CA LEU A 13 5.59 0.51 22.14
C LEU A 13 5.87 0.09 20.68
N TYR A 14 7.12 -0.24 20.35
CA TYR A 14 7.53 -0.68 19.01
C TYR A 14 6.98 -2.07 18.67
N GLY A 15 7.01 -3.00 19.63
CA GLY A 15 6.48 -4.35 19.48
C GLY A 15 4.97 -4.34 19.26
N LEU A 16 4.22 -3.70 20.17
CA LEU A 16 2.76 -3.57 20.07
C LEU A 16 2.35 -2.82 18.81
N GLY A 17 3.06 -1.75 18.43
CA GLY A 17 2.78 -1.00 17.21
C GLY A 17 2.92 -1.81 15.92
N SER A 18 3.68 -2.91 15.95
CA SER A 18 3.86 -3.83 14.81
C SER A 18 2.92 -5.04 14.84
N ILE A 19 2.59 -5.54 16.04
CA ILE A 19 1.79 -6.75 16.26
C ILE A 19 0.29 -6.46 16.22
N VAL A 20 -0.15 -5.39 16.88
CA VAL A 20 -1.58 -5.05 16.98
C VAL A 20 -2.26 -4.95 15.60
N PRO A 21 -1.70 -4.24 14.60
CA PRO A 21 -2.30 -4.22 13.26
C PRO A 21 -2.43 -5.61 12.63
N ARG A 22 -1.50 -6.53 12.88
CA ARG A 22 -1.57 -7.90 12.35
C ARG A 22 -2.64 -8.73 13.05
N MET A 23 -2.76 -8.59 14.37
CA MET A 23 -3.82 -9.26 15.12
C MET A 23 -5.22 -8.80 14.69
N ILE A 24 -5.40 -7.51 14.42
CA ILE A 24 -6.68 -7.01 13.91
C ILE A 24 -6.93 -7.51 12.48
N ASN A 25 -5.91 -7.59 11.62
CA ASN A 25 -6.07 -8.19 10.29
C ASN A 25 -6.51 -9.66 10.37
N PHE A 26 -6.00 -10.41 11.34
CA PHE A 26 -6.41 -11.79 11.55
C PHE A 26 -7.91 -11.92 11.86
N LEU A 27 -8.54 -10.90 12.47
CA LEU A 27 -9.99 -10.88 12.72
C LEU A 27 -10.83 -10.78 11.42
N GLN A 28 -10.24 -10.44 10.28
CA GLN A 28 -10.96 -10.51 9.00
C GLN A 28 -11.26 -11.95 8.61
N VAL A 29 -10.41 -12.91 8.97
CA VAL A 29 -10.61 -14.33 8.64
C VAL A 29 -11.97 -14.83 9.16
N PRO A 30 -12.28 -14.79 10.47
CA PRO A 30 -13.59 -15.23 10.96
C PRO A 30 -14.74 -14.38 10.40
N LEU A 31 -14.51 -13.10 10.07
CA LEU A 31 -15.54 -12.28 9.43
C LEU A 31 -15.90 -12.79 8.03
N HIS A 32 -14.94 -13.35 7.29
CA HIS A 32 -15.15 -13.83 5.94
C HIS A 32 -15.60 -15.31 5.91
N THR A 33 -15.11 -16.13 6.85
CA THR A 33 -15.35 -17.57 6.84
C THR A 33 -16.55 -18.03 7.67
N ILE A 34 -17.03 -17.23 8.62
CA ILE A 34 -18.21 -17.59 9.42
C ILE A 34 -19.47 -17.04 8.75
N ASN A 35 -20.17 -17.91 8.01
CA ASN A 35 -21.52 -17.68 7.47
C ASN A 35 -21.65 -16.46 6.53
N MET A 36 -20.56 -16.01 5.89
CA MET A 36 -20.56 -14.85 4.98
C MET A 36 -20.27 -15.24 3.53
N PHE A 37 -19.25 -16.06 3.29
CA PHE A 37 -18.88 -16.52 1.96
C PHE A 37 -18.90 -18.04 1.84
N SER A 38 -19.28 -18.53 0.67
CA SER A 38 -19.06 -19.93 0.27
C SER A 38 -17.58 -20.24 0.07
N GLU A 39 -17.22 -21.52 0.05
CA GLU A 39 -15.84 -21.97 -0.22
C GLU A 39 -15.33 -21.46 -1.58
N SER A 40 -16.20 -21.43 -2.61
CA SER A 40 -15.88 -20.91 -3.93
C SER A 40 -15.57 -19.41 -3.91
N GLU A 41 -16.37 -18.63 -3.20
CA GLU A 41 -16.21 -17.17 -3.08
C GLU A 41 -14.93 -16.81 -2.32
N TYR A 42 -14.69 -17.48 -1.19
CA TYR A 42 -13.46 -17.27 -0.42
C TYR A 42 -12.21 -17.78 -1.18
N GLY A 43 -12.39 -18.84 -1.99
CA GLY A 43 -11.37 -19.33 -2.91
C GLY A 43 -10.98 -18.28 -3.96
N GLU A 44 -11.95 -17.55 -4.54
CA GLU A 44 -11.67 -16.47 -5.46
C GLU A 44 -10.88 -15.32 -4.80
N ILE A 45 -11.31 -14.90 -3.60
CA ILE A 45 -10.61 -13.86 -2.82
C ILE A 45 -9.14 -14.26 -2.60
N THR A 46 -8.92 -15.48 -2.10
CA THR A 46 -7.58 -15.99 -1.78
C THR A 46 -6.71 -16.11 -3.03
N LYS A 47 -7.28 -16.63 -4.14
CA LYS A 47 -6.61 -16.73 -5.44
C LYS A 47 -6.15 -15.36 -5.95
N LEU A 48 -7.04 -14.37 -5.96
CA LEU A 48 -6.71 -13.03 -6.45
C LEU A 48 -5.67 -12.33 -5.57
N TYR A 49 -5.77 -12.45 -4.25
CA TYR A 49 -4.75 -11.89 -3.35
C TYR A 49 -3.37 -12.58 -3.48
N ALA A 50 -3.32 -13.86 -3.87
CA ALA A 50 -2.05 -14.52 -4.18
C ALA A 50 -1.33 -13.88 -5.38
N TYR A 51 -2.08 -13.57 -6.46
CA TYR A 51 -1.51 -12.82 -7.59
C TYR A 51 -1.09 -11.41 -7.20
N VAL A 52 -1.90 -10.72 -6.40
CA VAL A 52 -1.57 -9.39 -5.85
C VAL A 52 -0.25 -9.42 -5.09
N ALA A 53 0.00 -10.44 -4.27
CA ALA A 53 1.26 -10.58 -3.54
C ALA A 53 2.47 -10.69 -4.48
N VAL A 54 2.37 -11.47 -5.56
CA VAL A 54 3.43 -11.61 -6.56
C VAL A 54 3.67 -10.30 -7.30
N VAL A 55 2.61 -9.64 -7.78
CA VAL A 55 2.74 -8.39 -8.53
C VAL A 55 3.25 -7.25 -7.64
N ASN A 56 2.91 -7.25 -6.34
CA ASN A 56 3.43 -6.27 -5.38
C ASN A 56 4.96 -6.34 -5.21
N ILE A 57 5.57 -7.53 -5.36
CA ILE A 57 7.04 -7.65 -5.36
C ILE A 57 7.63 -6.83 -6.51
N ILE A 58 7.00 -6.87 -7.68
CA ILE A 58 7.40 -6.11 -8.88
C ILE A 58 7.15 -4.62 -8.68
N TYR A 59 5.98 -4.23 -8.14
CA TYR A 59 5.64 -2.83 -7.86
C TYR A 59 6.67 -2.16 -6.95
N MET A 60 7.09 -2.90 -5.91
CA MET A 60 8.01 -2.37 -4.91
C MET A 60 9.46 -2.43 -5.36
N PHE A 61 9.84 -3.39 -6.20
CA PHE A 61 11.21 -3.56 -6.74
C PHE A 61 12.31 -3.41 -5.67
N GLY A 62 12.06 -3.88 -4.44
CA GLY A 62 12.99 -3.77 -3.31
C GLY A 62 13.33 -2.33 -2.86
N MET A 63 12.58 -1.33 -3.30
CA MET A 63 12.89 0.09 -3.10
C MET A 63 12.79 0.55 -1.64
N GLU A 64 11.97 -0.11 -0.81
CA GLU A 64 11.98 0.13 0.64
C GLU A 64 13.35 -0.16 1.26
N THR A 65 13.89 -1.35 1.01
CA THR A 65 15.20 -1.77 1.54
C THR A 65 16.31 -0.88 1.00
N ALA A 66 16.27 -0.55 -0.30
CA ALA A 66 17.22 0.38 -0.90
C ALA A 66 17.15 1.75 -0.24
N TYR A 67 15.94 2.30 -0.03
CA TYR A 67 15.74 3.57 0.65
C TYR A 67 16.38 3.57 2.04
N PHE A 68 16.10 2.57 2.88
CA PHE A 68 16.72 2.45 4.21
C PHE A 68 18.24 2.40 4.16
N ARG A 69 18.80 1.59 3.26
CA ARG A 69 20.24 1.41 3.14
C ARG A 69 20.95 2.70 2.72
N PHE A 70 20.38 3.45 1.77
CA PHE A 70 21.02 4.65 1.25
C PHE A 70 20.75 5.87 2.13
N ALA A 71 19.55 6.00 2.72
CA ALA A 71 19.19 7.15 3.55
C ALA A 71 19.92 7.19 4.90
N THR A 72 20.50 6.07 5.35
CA THR A 72 21.28 5.98 6.59
C THR A 72 22.79 6.12 6.39
N LYS A 73 23.28 6.25 5.15
CA LYS A 73 24.71 6.44 4.90
C LYS A 73 25.22 7.79 5.40
N PRO A 74 26.45 7.88 5.96
CA PRO A 74 27.08 9.15 6.28
C PRO A 74 27.19 10.05 5.03
N GLY A 75 26.85 11.34 5.16
CA GLY A 75 26.87 12.30 4.05
C GLY A 75 25.73 12.15 3.03
N ALA A 76 24.77 11.25 3.27
CA ALA A 76 23.58 11.12 2.44
C ALA A 76 22.69 12.36 2.55
N ASP A 77 22.08 12.76 1.43
CA ASP A 77 20.96 13.72 1.41
C ASP A 77 19.64 12.95 1.51
N PRO A 78 18.97 12.94 2.68
CA PRO A 78 17.78 12.13 2.89
C PRO A 78 16.61 12.56 2.00
N LYS A 79 16.52 13.86 1.63
CA LYS A 79 15.45 14.37 0.76
C LYS A 79 15.66 13.90 -0.67
N ARG A 80 16.89 13.96 -1.18
CA ARG A 80 17.22 13.46 -2.51
C ARG A 80 16.97 11.96 -2.63
N ILE A 81 17.36 11.18 -1.63
CA ILE A 81 17.19 9.71 -1.63
C ILE A 81 15.71 9.34 -1.53
N PHE A 82 14.95 10.03 -0.68
CA PHE A 82 13.49 9.87 -0.61
C PHE A 82 12.84 10.14 -1.96
N ASN A 83 13.13 11.29 -2.59
CA ASN A 83 12.54 11.66 -3.88
C ASN A 83 12.91 10.66 -4.99
N LEU A 84 14.15 10.16 -5.00
CA LEU A 84 14.57 9.14 -5.95
C LEU A 84 13.78 7.85 -5.74
N ALA A 85 13.72 7.35 -4.51
CA ALA A 85 13.00 6.12 -4.18
C ALA A 85 11.51 6.23 -4.51
N GLN A 86 10.86 7.33 -4.08
CA GLN A 86 9.46 7.60 -4.35
C GLN A 86 9.16 7.68 -5.85
N THR A 87 9.98 8.40 -6.62
CA THR A 87 9.75 8.57 -8.06
C THR A 87 9.94 7.24 -8.80
N SER A 88 10.94 6.44 -8.43
CA SER A 88 11.14 5.11 -9.02
C SER A 88 9.94 4.19 -8.75
N VAL A 89 9.44 4.15 -7.51
CA VAL A 89 8.26 3.35 -7.17
C VAL A 89 7.04 3.84 -7.97
N ILE A 90 6.77 5.14 -8.00
CA ILE A 90 5.66 5.72 -8.79
C ILE A 90 5.77 5.37 -10.27
N ALA A 91 6.96 5.46 -10.85
CA ALA A 91 7.15 5.19 -12.27
C ALA A 91 6.91 3.70 -12.59
N ILE A 92 7.45 2.79 -11.79
CA ILE A 92 7.28 1.33 -11.97
C ILE A 92 5.83 0.94 -11.71
N SER A 93 5.29 1.27 -10.52
CA SER A 93 3.93 0.89 -10.16
C SER A 93 2.90 1.57 -11.06
N GLY A 94 3.10 2.84 -11.43
CA GLY A 94 2.19 3.59 -12.29
C GLY A 94 2.16 3.08 -13.73
N SER A 95 3.32 2.78 -14.32
CA SER A 95 3.37 2.18 -15.66
C SER A 95 2.73 0.80 -15.70
N LEU A 96 3.02 -0.05 -14.70
CA LEU A 96 2.44 -1.38 -14.61
C LEU A 96 0.94 -1.35 -14.28
N SER A 97 0.49 -0.42 -13.44
CA SER A 97 -0.93 -0.20 -13.16
C SER A 97 -1.68 0.24 -14.41
N LEU A 98 -1.12 1.19 -15.17
CA LEU A 98 -1.72 1.64 -16.43
C LEU A 98 -1.87 0.48 -17.41
N LEU A 99 -0.84 -0.35 -17.56
CA LEU A 99 -0.89 -1.54 -18.40
C LEU A 99 -1.98 -2.52 -17.93
N LEU A 100 -2.03 -2.85 -16.63
CA LEU A 100 -3.03 -3.76 -16.10
C LEU A 100 -4.46 -3.22 -16.21
N LEU A 101 -4.66 -1.91 -16.12
CA LEU A 101 -5.97 -1.28 -16.31
C LEU A 101 -6.42 -1.34 -17.77
N LEU A 102 -5.52 -1.10 -18.74
CA LEU A 102 -5.82 -1.23 -20.17
C LEU A 102 -6.18 -2.68 -20.55
N PHE A 103 -5.56 -3.66 -19.88
CA PHE A 103 -5.81 -5.08 -20.10
C PHE A 103 -6.67 -5.72 -18.99
N ALA A 104 -7.48 -4.93 -18.26
CA ALA A 104 -8.23 -5.45 -17.11
C ALA A 104 -9.20 -6.57 -17.49
N THR A 105 -9.91 -6.44 -18.61
CA THR A 105 -10.83 -7.47 -19.13
C THR A 105 -10.11 -8.77 -19.51
N PRO A 106 -9.09 -8.79 -20.38
CA PRO A 106 -8.39 -10.03 -20.71
C PRO A 106 -7.66 -10.63 -19.49
N VAL A 107 -7.15 -9.82 -18.57
CA VAL A 107 -6.58 -10.30 -17.30
C VAL A 107 -7.66 -10.98 -16.44
N SER A 108 -8.85 -10.41 -16.34
CA SER A 108 -9.98 -11.01 -15.63
C SER A 108 -10.33 -12.39 -16.19
N VAL A 109 -10.36 -12.53 -17.52
CA VAL A 109 -10.63 -13.80 -18.19
C VAL A 109 -9.51 -14.81 -17.92
N ALA A 110 -8.24 -14.40 -18.05
CA ALA A 110 -7.09 -15.27 -17.81
C ALA A 110 -7.01 -15.77 -16.36
N LEU A 111 -7.38 -14.92 -15.40
CA LEU A 111 -7.39 -15.27 -13.97
C LEU A 111 -8.68 -15.97 -13.54
N GLN A 112 -9.66 -16.12 -14.43
CA GLN A 112 -10.99 -16.64 -14.12
C GLN A 112 -11.59 -15.87 -12.93
N ALA A 113 -11.52 -14.55 -12.98
CA ALA A 113 -12.18 -13.68 -12.03
C ALA A 113 -13.64 -13.48 -12.46
N SER A 114 -14.55 -13.52 -11.49
CA SER A 114 -16.00 -13.41 -11.70
C SER A 114 -16.38 -12.08 -12.34
N HIS A 115 -15.67 -11.00 -12.00
CA HIS A 115 -15.92 -9.67 -12.55
C HIS A 115 -14.61 -8.91 -12.88
N PRO A 116 -14.51 -8.27 -14.07
CA PRO A 116 -13.36 -7.43 -14.42
C PRO A 116 -13.10 -6.26 -13.47
N GLN A 117 -14.15 -5.78 -12.80
CA GLN A 117 -14.06 -4.70 -11.81
C GLN A 117 -13.16 -5.08 -10.62
N PHE A 118 -13.06 -6.37 -10.28
CA PHE A 118 -12.18 -6.83 -9.21
C PHE A 118 -10.72 -6.53 -9.55
N ILE A 119 -10.32 -6.78 -10.80
CA ILE A 119 -8.98 -6.48 -11.28
C ILE A 119 -8.71 -4.98 -11.20
N THR A 120 -9.67 -4.14 -11.62
CA THR A 120 -9.54 -2.68 -11.50
C THR A 120 -9.34 -2.24 -10.06
N TRP A 121 -10.16 -2.71 -9.11
CA TRP A 121 -10.03 -2.33 -7.70
C TRP A 121 -8.73 -2.82 -7.07
N LEU A 122 -8.29 -4.04 -7.40
CA LEU A 122 -7.01 -4.58 -6.94
C LEU A 122 -5.83 -3.78 -7.47
N VAL A 123 -5.81 -3.45 -8.77
CA VAL A 123 -4.74 -2.65 -9.38
C VAL A 123 -4.67 -1.26 -8.74
N LEU A 124 -5.81 -0.60 -8.53
CA LEU A 124 -5.85 0.69 -7.83
C LEU A 124 -5.35 0.56 -6.39
N THR A 125 -5.75 -0.48 -5.67
CA THR A 125 -5.31 -0.74 -4.29
C THR A 125 -3.80 -0.93 -4.22
N MET A 126 -3.25 -1.75 -5.10
CA MET A 126 -1.80 -2.01 -5.21
C MET A 126 -1.01 -0.75 -5.58
N PHE A 127 -1.54 0.07 -6.48
CA PHE A 127 -0.94 1.34 -6.82
C PHE A 127 -0.86 2.25 -5.60
N ILE A 128 -1.94 2.34 -4.82
CA ILE A 128 -1.97 3.11 -3.57
C ILE A 128 -0.97 2.56 -2.55
N ASP A 129 -0.90 1.24 -2.37
CA ASP A 129 0.06 0.61 -1.47
C ASP A 129 1.51 0.96 -1.84
N ALA A 130 1.84 0.91 -3.13
CA ALA A 130 3.14 1.32 -3.64
C ALA A 130 3.41 2.83 -3.40
N LEU A 131 2.41 3.70 -3.60
CA LEU A 131 2.55 5.14 -3.35
C LEU A 131 2.93 5.45 -1.91
N VAL A 132 2.36 4.73 -0.95
CA VAL A 132 2.50 5.01 0.48
C VAL A 132 3.61 4.18 1.15
N ALA A 133 4.20 3.22 0.44
CA ALA A 133 5.29 2.38 0.92
C ALA A 133 6.54 3.18 1.38
N ILE A 134 7.06 4.07 0.54
CA ILE A 134 8.25 4.89 0.88
C ILE A 134 7.95 5.93 1.98
N PRO A 135 6.80 6.63 2.02
CA PRO A 135 6.41 7.47 3.15
C PRO A 135 6.32 6.70 4.48
N PHE A 136 5.76 5.49 4.45
CA PHE A 136 5.75 4.62 5.64
C PHE A 136 7.16 4.16 6.03
N ALA A 137 8.03 3.84 5.07
CA ALA A 137 9.44 3.55 5.33
C ALA A 137 10.16 4.76 5.95
N GLN A 138 9.85 5.97 5.52
CA GLN A 138 10.39 7.21 6.08
C GLN A 138 9.93 7.42 7.55
N LEU A 139 8.67 7.15 7.89
CA LEU A 139 8.21 7.22 9.29
C LEU A 139 8.99 6.25 10.18
N ARG A 140 9.23 5.03 9.70
CA ARG A 140 10.02 4.01 10.40
C ARG A 140 11.48 4.47 10.58
N LEU A 141 12.11 5.02 9.53
CA LEU A 141 13.48 5.55 9.60
C LEU A 141 13.60 6.71 10.59
N GLN A 142 12.59 7.58 10.65
CA GLN A 142 12.50 8.70 11.59
C GLN A 142 12.09 8.29 13.01
N LYS A 143 11.99 6.98 13.31
CA LYS A 143 11.55 6.46 14.61
C LYS A 143 10.16 6.94 15.04
N LYS A 144 9.30 7.32 14.09
CA LYS A 144 7.90 7.72 14.31
C LYS A 144 6.97 6.50 14.33
N ALA A 145 7.32 5.48 15.11
CA ALA A 145 6.59 4.21 15.11
C ALA A 145 5.14 4.33 15.59
N PHE A 146 4.85 5.24 16.51
CA PHE A 146 3.48 5.50 16.95
C PHE A 146 2.58 5.97 15.79
N LEU A 147 3.06 6.95 15.00
CA LEU A 147 2.34 7.44 13.81
C LEU A 147 2.17 6.34 12.75
N PHE A 148 3.21 5.53 12.53
CA PHE A 148 3.12 4.36 11.64
C PHE A 148 2.04 3.37 12.11
N ALA A 149 2.09 3.00 13.39
CA ALA A 149 1.19 2.01 13.98
C ALA A 149 -0.27 2.50 13.98
N ILE A 150 -0.54 3.70 14.48
CA ILE A 150 -1.91 4.22 14.56
C ILE A 150 -2.55 4.35 13.17
N THR A 151 -1.77 4.78 12.17
CA THR A 151 -2.26 4.90 10.79
C THR A 151 -2.63 3.52 10.22
N LYS A 152 -1.80 2.49 10.47
CA LYS A 152 -2.10 1.11 10.07
C LYS A 152 -3.30 0.53 10.83
N ILE A 153 -3.42 0.79 12.14
CA ILE A 153 -4.56 0.34 12.95
C ILE A 153 -5.86 0.95 12.43
N ILE A 154 -5.89 2.28 12.22
CA ILE A 154 -7.08 2.98 11.70
C ILE A 154 -7.51 2.37 10.36
N ASN A 155 -6.57 2.14 9.44
CA ASN A 155 -6.89 1.53 8.17
C ASN A 155 -7.46 0.11 8.32
N VAL A 156 -6.86 -0.76 9.13
CA VAL A 156 -7.38 -2.13 9.34
C VAL A 156 -8.77 -2.11 9.98
N VAL A 157 -9.01 -1.23 10.95
CA VAL A 157 -10.33 -1.05 11.56
C VAL A 157 -11.34 -0.54 10.54
N LEU A 158 -10.95 0.36 9.65
CA LEU A 158 -11.80 0.84 8.55
C LEU A 158 -12.10 -0.27 7.54
N VAL A 159 -11.12 -1.07 7.14
CA VAL A 159 -11.33 -2.23 6.27
C VAL A 159 -12.33 -3.19 6.92
N LEU A 160 -12.14 -3.53 8.19
CA LEU A 160 -13.03 -4.42 8.92
C LEU A 160 -14.45 -3.85 9.04
N GLY A 161 -14.56 -2.57 9.39
CA GLY A 161 -15.85 -1.88 9.53
C GLY A 161 -16.60 -1.74 8.20
N LEU A 162 -15.89 -1.43 7.11
CA LEU A 162 -16.47 -1.35 5.77
C LEU A 162 -16.90 -2.72 5.25
N ASN A 163 -16.08 -3.76 5.46
CA ASN A 163 -16.47 -5.13 5.14
C ASN A 163 -17.74 -5.53 5.89
N TYR A 164 -17.78 -5.30 7.21
CA TYR A 164 -18.98 -5.55 8.00
C TYR A 164 -20.20 -4.77 7.49
N TYR A 165 -20.04 -3.49 7.19
CA TYR A 165 -21.09 -2.64 6.68
C TYR A 165 -21.65 -3.14 5.34
N PHE A 166 -20.78 -3.39 4.36
CA PHE A 166 -21.21 -3.85 3.04
C PHE A 166 -21.78 -5.26 3.06
N LEU A 167 -21.18 -6.18 3.82
CA LEU A 167 -21.62 -7.58 3.82
C LEU A 167 -22.89 -7.82 4.64
N LYS A 168 -23.15 -7.00 5.67
CA LYS A 168 -24.31 -7.23 6.56
C LYS A 168 -25.45 -6.23 6.40
N LEU A 169 -25.16 -4.96 6.10
CA LEU A 169 -26.17 -3.89 6.08
C LEU A 169 -26.60 -3.49 4.67
N ASN A 170 -25.68 -3.52 3.70
CA ASN A 170 -25.92 -3.07 2.33
C ASN A 170 -25.31 -4.04 1.32
N TYR A 171 -25.74 -5.29 1.37
CA TYR A 171 -25.26 -6.36 0.51
C TYR A 171 -26.03 -6.39 -0.80
N ASP A 172 -25.33 -6.12 -1.90
CA ASP A 172 -25.80 -6.40 -3.26
C ASP A 172 -25.16 -7.72 -3.77
N PRO A 173 -25.98 -8.75 -4.07
CA PRO A 173 -25.50 -10.01 -4.67
C PRO A 173 -24.75 -9.81 -6.00
N ALA A 174 -25.01 -8.71 -6.72
CA ALA A 174 -24.32 -8.43 -7.99
C ALA A 174 -22.83 -8.08 -7.80
N ILE A 175 -22.44 -7.61 -6.61
CA ILE A 175 -21.03 -7.29 -6.28
C ILE A 175 -20.38 -8.45 -5.51
N GLY A 176 -21.13 -9.10 -4.61
CA GLY A 176 -20.68 -10.28 -3.87
C GLY A 176 -19.33 -10.09 -3.16
N VAL A 177 -18.37 -10.96 -3.44
CA VAL A 177 -16.99 -10.89 -2.92
C VAL A 177 -16.26 -9.59 -3.25
N GLY A 178 -16.72 -8.86 -4.26
CA GLY A 178 -16.18 -7.58 -4.68
C GLY A 178 -16.14 -6.53 -3.57
N TYR A 179 -17.04 -6.61 -2.60
CA TYR A 179 -17.04 -5.70 -1.45
C TYR A 179 -15.76 -5.78 -0.62
N VAL A 180 -15.08 -6.93 -0.60
CA VAL A 180 -13.79 -7.09 0.09
C VAL A 180 -12.71 -6.22 -0.56
N PHE A 181 -12.64 -6.26 -1.88
CA PHE A 181 -11.69 -5.46 -2.65
C PHE A 181 -12.05 -3.97 -2.59
N LEU A 182 -13.34 -3.64 -2.70
CA LEU A 182 -13.83 -2.27 -2.63
C LEU A 182 -13.61 -1.64 -1.24
N ALA A 183 -13.92 -2.35 -0.16
CA ALA A 183 -13.66 -1.90 1.21
C ALA A 183 -12.17 -1.63 1.44
N THR A 184 -11.31 -2.53 0.95
CA THR A 184 -9.85 -2.35 1.02
C THR A 184 -9.40 -1.13 0.22
N LEU A 185 -9.91 -0.94 -1.00
CA LEU A 185 -9.60 0.22 -1.84
C LEU A 185 -9.99 1.55 -1.17
N ILE A 186 -11.20 1.63 -0.62
CA ILE A 186 -11.70 2.82 0.08
C ILE A 186 -10.83 3.11 1.31
N ALA A 187 -10.54 2.10 2.12
CA ALA A 187 -9.71 2.27 3.31
C ALA A 187 -8.27 2.68 2.96
N ASN A 188 -7.68 2.12 1.90
CA ASN A 188 -6.34 2.48 1.45
C ASN A 188 -6.27 3.89 0.86
N SER A 189 -7.35 4.36 0.24
CA SER A 189 -7.44 5.74 -0.25
C SER A 189 -7.25 6.77 0.86
N LEU A 190 -7.60 6.44 2.11
CA LEU A 190 -7.31 7.29 3.28
C LEU A 190 -5.81 7.53 3.49
N PHE A 191 -4.94 6.57 3.14
CA PHE A 191 -3.50 6.77 3.25
C PHE A 191 -3.01 7.87 2.30
N ILE A 192 -3.63 8.01 1.12
CA ILE A 192 -3.30 9.11 0.19
C ILE A 192 -3.61 10.45 0.85
N VAL A 193 -4.78 10.58 1.49
CA VAL A 193 -5.18 11.79 2.21
C VAL A 193 -4.19 12.10 3.33
N PHE A 194 -3.79 11.09 4.10
CA PHE A 194 -2.81 11.25 5.18
C PHE A 194 -1.44 11.70 4.66
N PHE A 195 -0.95 11.16 3.54
CA PHE A 195 0.35 11.48 2.95
C PHE A 195 0.32 12.55 1.85
N ILE A 196 -0.82 13.22 1.63
CA ILE A 196 -1.04 14.09 0.46
C ILE A 196 0.03 15.19 0.34
N LYS A 197 0.41 15.82 1.46
CA LYS A 197 1.45 16.86 1.48
C LYS A 197 2.81 16.31 1.06
N THR A 198 3.17 15.12 1.53
CA THR A 198 4.43 14.44 1.20
C THR A 198 4.47 14.04 -0.28
N LEU A 199 3.38 13.45 -0.78
CA LEU A 199 3.26 13.04 -2.18
C LEU A 199 3.29 14.24 -3.14
N LEU A 200 2.57 15.32 -2.83
CA LEU A 200 2.55 16.54 -3.64
C LEU A 200 3.91 17.28 -3.63
N SER A 201 4.65 17.21 -2.53
CA SER A 201 6.01 17.76 -2.48
C SER A 201 6.94 17.00 -3.43
N CYS A 202 6.87 15.67 -3.46
CA CYS A 202 7.66 14.85 -4.35
C CYS A 202 7.30 15.09 -5.83
N ALA A 203 6.00 15.16 -6.16
CA ALA A 203 5.54 15.44 -7.52
C ALA A 203 6.09 16.76 -8.06
N ARG A 204 6.07 17.83 -7.24
CA ARG A 204 6.64 19.14 -7.61
C ARG A 204 8.16 19.10 -7.80
N SER A 205 8.88 18.34 -6.98
CA SER A 205 10.33 18.17 -7.12
C SER A 205 10.71 17.34 -8.35
N GLY A 206 9.93 16.31 -8.69
CA GLY A 206 10.11 15.48 -9.87
C GLY A 206 9.98 16.28 -11.17
N ILE A 207 8.93 17.12 -11.28
CA ILE A 207 8.69 17.98 -12.44
C ILE A 207 9.83 19.00 -12.64
N LYS A 208 10.30 19.66 -11.57
CA LYS A 208 11.45 20.58 -11.65
C LYS A 208 12.74 19.88 -12.10
N ARG A 209 12.96 18.64 -11.67
CA ARG A 209 14.15 17.85 -12.01
C ARG A 209 14.14 17.36 -13.46
N PHE A 210 12.97 16.96 -13.98
CA PHE A 210 12.82 16.60 -15.39
C PHE A 210 13.09 17.80 -16.30
N ARG A 211 12.57 18.99 -15.93
CA ARG A 211 12.80 20.23 -16.65
C ARG A 211 14.28 20.66 -16.67
N HIS A 212 15.00 20.49 -15.55
CA HIS A 212 16.44 20.82 -15.49
C HIS A 212 17.32 19.84 -16.26
N LYS A 213 16.94 18.55 -16.33
CA LYS A 213 17.72 17.54 -17.06
C LYS A 213 17.53 17.65 -18.58
N CYS A 214 16.35 18.07 -19.05
CA CYS A 214 16.13 18.38 -20.47
C CYS A 214 16.82 19.69 -20.91
N SER A 215 17.01 20.66 -20.02
CA SER A 215 17.69 21.94 -20.35
C SER A 215 19.22 21.86 -20.32
N GLY A 216 19.80 20.76 -19.83
CA GLY A 216 21.25 20.54 -19.77
C GLY A 216 21.79 19.56 -20.82
N MET A 217 20.96 19.15 -21.77
CA MET A 217 21.35 18.24 -22.85
C MET A 217 21.83 19.05 -24.06
N HIS A 218 22.90 19.83 -23.88
CA HIS A 218 23.69 20.34 -25.00
C HIS A 218 24.44 19.16 -25.58
N ILE A 219 24.03 18.76 -26.79
CA ILE A 219 24.71 17.79 -27.64
C ILE A 219 26.06 18.41 -28.02
N PRO A 220 27.21 17.87 -27.61
CA PRO A 220 28.46 18.24 -28.24
C PRO A 220 28.45 17.60 -29.63
N LEU A 221 28.34 18.44 -30.66
CA LEU A 221 28.75 18.10 -32.03
C LEU A 221 30.28 17.97 -32.08
#